data_AF-A0AAV8ZK43-F1
#
_entry.id   AF-A0AAV8ZK43-F1
#
_cell.length_a   1.000
_cell.length_b   1.000
_cell.length_c   1.000
_cell.angle_alpha   90.00
_cell.angle_beta   90.00
_cell.angle_gamma   90.00
#
_symmetry.space_group_name_H-M   'P 1'
#
loop_
_entity.id
_entity.type
_entity.pdbx_description
1 polymer ?
#
loop_
_entity_poly.entity_id
_entity_poly.type
_entity_poly.pdbx_seq_one_letter_code
_entity_poly.pdbx_strand_id
1 'polypeptide(L)'
;MVSLKCKEIFCLIYSGLLFVSGILLITFSVILSYRVLYHYSFIPSGTIGPFIVIFILGFLHLCLTWLGIKGPPREHNFHIILFMIFTLILLICEVTVGIWSMVLWNEVSVESTELMTMSFNDKLHFNQKAWSKLQSDVSEIRTYKNYFQRQRGRAV
;
A
#
# COMPACT_ATOMS: atom_id res chain seq x y z
N MET A 1 34.11 -18.31 8.05
CA MET A 1 34.03 -16.85 8.22
C MET A 1 33.60 -16.24 6.90
N VAL A 2 32.37 -15.73 6.80
CA VAL A 2 31.91 -15.05 5.58
C VAL A 2 32.78 -13.81 5.36
N SER A 3 33.41 -13.70 4.18
CA SER A 3 34.30 -12.59 3.82
C SER A 3 33.59 -11.24 4.05
N LEU A 4 34.30 -10.25 4.60
CA LEU A 4 33.79 -8.89 4.84
C LEU A 4 33.12 -8.30 3.58
N LYS A 5 33.70 -8.58 2.41
CA LYS A 5 33.17 -8.18 1.10
C LYS A 5 31.79 -8.75 0.80
N CYS A 6 31.50 -9.97 1.25
CA CYS A 6 30.21 -10.60 1.06
C CYS A 6 29.13 -9.88 1.91
N LYS A 7 29.45 -9.49 3.15
CA LYS A 7 28.53 -8.74 4.02
C LYS A 7 28.20 -7.35 3.46
N GLU A 8 29.20 -6.65 2.92
CA GLU A 8 29.02 -5.35 2.26
C GLU A 8 28.06 -5.45 1.06
N ILE A 9 28.24 -6.48 0.21
CA ILE A 9 27.39 -6.72 -0.96
C ILE A 9 25.96 -7.05 -0.54
N PHE A 10 25.76 -7.92 0.45
CA PHE A 10 24.42 -8.23 0.98
C PHE A 10 23.72 -6.98 1.52
N CYS A 11 24.44 -6.11 2.23
CA CYS A 11 23.90 -4.85 2.74
C CYS A 11 23.46 -3.92 1.60
N LEU A 12 24.27 -3.80 0.54
CA LEU A 12 23.94 -3.00 -0.64
C LEU A 12 22.72 -3.54 -1.41
N ILE A 13 22.66 -4.85 -1.64
CA ILE A 13 21.51 -5.49 -2.31
C ILE A 13 20.25 -5.25 -1.51
N TYR A 14 20.30 -5.47 -0.20
CA TYR A 14 19.14 -5.30 0.68
C TYR A 14 18.69 -3.84 0.77
N SER A 15 19.64 -2.90 0.83
CA SER A 15 19.33 -1.46 0.76
C SER A 15 18.64 -1.11 -0.56
N GLY A 16 19.07 -1.69 -1.68
CA GLY A 16 18.39 -1.54 -2.97
C GLY A 16 16.96 -2.07 -2.96
N LEU A 17 16.70 -3.22 -2.30
CA LEU A 17 15.35 -3.75 -2.14
C LEU A 17 14.47 -2.85 -1.27
N LEU A 18 15.00 -2.31 -0.16
CA LEU A 18 14.29 -1.35 0.69
C LEU A 18 13.93 -0.08 -0.09
N PHE A 19 14.80 0.39 -0.98
CA PHE A 19 14.53 1.56 -1.81
C PHE A 19 13.32 1.34 -2.71
N VAL A 20 13.32 0.22 -3.44
CA VAL A 20 12.23 -0.13 -4.36
C VAL A 20 10.93 -0.35 -3.56
N SER A 21 11.01 -1.07 -2.43
CA SER A 21 9.86 -1.27 -1.53
C SER A 21 9.29 0.06 -1.03
N GLY A 22 10.14 0.98 -0.56
CA GLY A 22 9.74 2.30 -0.07
C GLY A 22 9.01 3.12 -1.13
N ILE A 23 9.51 3.16 -2.36
CA ILE A 23 8.84 3.84 -3.48
C ILE A 23 7.47 3.22 -3.76
N LEU A 24 7.39 1.88 -3.78
CA LEU A 24 6.12 1.20 -4.00
C LEU A 24 5.11 1.51 -2.89
N LEU A 25 5.51 1.44 -1.62
CA LEU A 25 4.63 1.75 -0.48
C LEU A 25 4.08 3.17 -0.54
N ILE A 26 4.95 4.16 -0.84
CA ILE A 26 4.53 5.55 -1.01
C ILE A 26 3.54 5.68 -2.17
N THR A 27 3.87 5.09 -3.32
CA THR A 27 3.04 5.17 -4.53
C THR A 27 1.66 4.55 -4.29
N PHE A 28 1.60 3.34 -3.73
CA PHE A 28 0.34 2.67 -3.41
C PHE A 28 -0.45 3.43 -2.36
N SER A 29 0.18 3.95 -1.30
CA SER A 29 -0.52 4.73 -0.28
C SER A 29 -1.16 6.00 -0.85
N VAL A 30 -0.46 6.73 -1.73
CA VAL A 30 -0.99 7.94 -2.38
C VAL A 30 -2.15 7.60 -3.31
N ILE A 31 -2.01 6.57 -4.15
CA ILE A 31 -3.08 6.16 -5.09
C ILE A 31 -4.32 5.69 -4.32
N LEU A 32 -4.15 4.88 -3.28
CA LEU A 32 -5.26 4.37 -2.46
C LEU A 32 -5.93 5.48 -1.68
N SER A 33 -5.15 6.37 -1.05
CA SER A 33 -5.70 7.54 -0.35
C SER A 33 -6.49 8.44 -1.31
N TYR A 34 -5.99 8.68 -2.51
CA TYR A 34 -6.72 9.47 -3.51
C TYR A 34 -8.06 8.83 -3.85
N ARG A 35 -8.12 7.51 -4.08
CA ARG A 35 -9.37 6.79 -4.38
C ARG A 35 -10.35 6.82 -3.22
N VAL A 36 -9.86 6.67 -1.99
CA VAL A 36 -10.71 6.69 -0.79
C VAL A 36 -11.28 8.09 -0.55
N LEU A 37 -10.47 9.13 -0.67
CA LEU A 37 -10.93 10.52 -0.55
C LEU A 37 -11.92 10.90 -1.64
N TYR A 38 -11.76 10.35 -2.85
CA TYR A 38 -12.66 10.60 -3.97
C TYR A 38 -14.07 10.02 -3.74
N HIS A 39 -14.18 8.92 -2.99
CA HIS A 39 -15.43 8.22 -2.66
C HIS A 39 -15.80 8.31 -1.17
N TYR A 40 -15.32 9.34 -0.47
CA TYR A 40 -15.44 9.49 0.99
C TYR A 40 -16.89 9.44 1.52
N SER A 41 -17.89 9.75 0.70
CA SER A 41 -19.31 9.65 1.10
C SER A 41 -19.82 8.21 1.27
N PHE A 42 -19.12 7.22 0.72
CA PHE A 42 -19.53 5.80 0.76
C PHE A 42 -18.52 4.92 1.50
N ILE A 43 -17.43 5.50 1.99
CA ILE A 43 -16.35 4.79 2.67
C ILE A 43 -16.24 5.36 4.09
N PRO A 44 -16.21 4.51 5.12
CA PRO A 44 -16.09 4.99 6.49
C PRO A 44 -14.75 5.67 6.77
N SER A 45 -14.75 6.66 7.65
CA SER A 45 -13.57 7.47 7.96
C SER A 45 -12.45 6.68 8.65
N GLY A 46 -12.78 5.55 9.30
CA GLY A 46 -11.84 4.64 9.94
C GLY A 46 -10.83 4.00 8.98
N THR A 47 -11.09 4.01 7.67
CA THR A 47 -10.21 3.40 6.67
C THR A 47 -8.92 4.19 6.41
N ILE A 48 -8.85 5.46 6.82
CA ILE A 48 -7.71 6.35 6.51
C ILE A 48 -6.44 5.95 7.29
N GLY A 49 -6.58 5.40 8.48
CA GLY A 49 -5.47 5.11 9.40
C GLY A 49 -4.34 4.29 8.79
N PRO A 50 -4.62 3.07 8.26
CA PRO A 50 -3.57 2.24 7.66
C PRO A 50 -2.84 2.88 6.49
N PHE A 51 -3.50 3.71 5.67
CA PHE A 51 -2.85 4.37 4.54
C PHE A 51 -1.79 5.38 5.00
N ILE A 52 -2.08 6.16 6.04
CA ILE A 52 -1.12 7.10 6.64
C ILE A 52 0.08 6.33 7.21
N VAL A 53 -0.17 5.22 7.89
CA VAL A 53 0.90 4.39 8.48
C VAL A 53 1.80 3.81 7.39
N ILE A 54 1.22 3.28 6.30
CA ILE A 54 1.96 2.78 5.13
C ILE A 54 2.79 3.88 4.48
N PHE A 55 2.26 5.11 4.40
CA PHE A 55 2.99 6.26 3.85
C PHE A 55 4.24 6.58 4.68
N ILE A 56 4.10 6.64 6.01
CA ILE A 56 5.22 6.90 6.94
C ILE A 56 6.25 5.77 6.86
N LEU A 57 5.81 4.51 6.82
CA LEU A 57 6.67 3.34 6.63
C LEU A 57 7.49 3.42 5.34
N GLY A 58 6.88 3.88 4.25
CA GLY A 58 7.58 4.10 2.98
C GLY A 58 8.68 5.16 3.08
N PHE A 59 8.46 6.25 3.82
CA PHE A 59 9.51 7.25 4.10
C PHE A 59 10.64 6.68 4.95
N LEU A 60 10.32 5.86 5.97
CA LEU A 60 11.34 5.20 6.80
C LEU A 60 12.22 4.25 5.98
N HIS A 61 11.65 3.55 4.99
CA HIS A 61 12.40 2.73 4.05
C HIS A 61 13.43 3.53 3.25
N LEU A 62 13.05 4.70 2.75
CA LEU A 62 13.96 5.60 2.02
C LEU A 62 15.08 6.12 2.93
N CYS A 63 14.76 6.50 4.17
CA CYS A 63 15.75 6.93 5.16
C CYS A 63 16.76 5.81 5.49
N LEU A 64 16.30 4.57 5.66
CA LEU A 64 17.18 3.43 5.94
C LEU A 64 18.01 3.02 4.73
N THR A 65 17.48 3.14 3.52
CA THR A 65 18.26 2.96 2.29
C THR A 65 19.46 3.90 2.28
N TRP A 66 19.26 5.18 2.63
CA TRP A 66 20.34 6.16 2.69
C TRP A 66 21.43 5.77 3.69
N LEU A 67 21.03 5.27 4.86
CA LEU A 67 21.95 4.74 5.87
C LEU A 67 22.68 3.48 5.39
N GLY A 68 21.98 2.56 4.72
CA GLY A 68 22.53 1.32 4.20
C GLY A 68 23.54 1.49 3.07
N ILE A 69 23.43 2.54 2.25
CA ILE A 69 24.40 2.88 1.20
C ILE A 69 25.63 3.61 1.77
N LYS A 70 25.44 4.51 2.75
CA LYS A 70 26.54 5.30 3.35
C LYS A 70 27.26 4.62 4.51
N GLY A 71 26.68 3.56 5.07
CA GLY A 71 27.24 2.78 6.18
C GLY A 71 28.49 1.94 5.84
N PRO A 72 28.50 1.16 4.74
CA PRO A 72 29.59 0.25 4.39
C PRO A 72 30.99 0.85 4.26
N PRO A 73 31.22 2.09 3.78
CA PRO A 73 32.59 2.63 3.68
C PRO A 73 33.23 2.96 5.03
N ARG A 74 32.52 2.80 6.16
CA ARG A 74 33.10 2.93 7.51
C ARG A 74 33.24 1.54 8.12
N GLU A 75 34.48 1.06 8.25
CA GLU A 75 34.90 -0.31 8.62
C GLU A 75 34.40 -0.86 9.98
N HIS A 76 33.40 -0.24 10.62
CA HIS A 76 32.82 -0.74 11.85
C HIS A 76 31.68 -1.73 11.57
N ASN A 77 31.94 -3.02 11.82
CA ASN A 77 30.96 -4.10 11.83
C ASN A 77 29.66 -3.76 12.60
N PHE A 78 29.74 -2.85 13.57
CA PHE A 78 28.61 -2.34 14.34
C PHE A 78 27.51 -1.72 13.47
N HIS A 79 27.87 -0.99 12.41
CA HIS A 79 26.89 -0.30 11.57
C HIS A 79 26.01 -1.27 10.77
N ILE A 80 26.61 -2.38 10.31
CA ILE A 80 25.91 -3.44 9.56
C ILE A 80 24.94 -4.19 10.48
N ILE A 81 25.34 -4.49 11.72
CA ILE A 81 24.48 -5.15 12.71
C ILE A 81 23.29 -4.26 13.07
N LEU A 82 23.54 -2.98 13.32
CA LEU A 82 22.50 -2.00 13.62
C LEU A 82 21.48 -1.89 12.47
N PHE A 83 21.97 -1.80 11.22
CA PHE A 83 21.11 -1.80 10.03
C PHE A 83 20.22 -3.04 9.95
N MET A 84 20.77 -4.24 10.22
CA MET A 84 20.03 -5.49 10.22
C MET A 84 18.92 -5.51 11.29
N ILE A 85 19.20 -5.00 12.49
CA ILE A 85 18.20 -4.94 13.57
C ILE A 85 17.07 -3.98 13.21
N PHE A 86 17.38 -2.78 12.72
CA PHE A 86 16.34 -1.81 12.29
C PHE A 86 15.47 -2.37 11.17
N THR A 87 16.10 -3.05 10.21
CA THR A 87 15.42 -3.74 9.13
C THR A 87 14.45 -4.81 9.64
N LEU A 88 14.88 -5.62 10.62
CA LEU A 88 14.04 -6.67 11.20
C LEU A 88 12.82 -6.07 11.93
N ILE A 89 13.03 -4.98 12.66
CA ILE A 89 11.93 -4.25 13.33
C ILE A 89 10.94 -3.72 12.30
N LEU A 90 11.42 -3.14 11.20
CA LEU A 90 10.55 -2.67 10.12
C LEU A 90 9.71 -3.81 9.52
N LEU A 91 10.31 -4.96 9.27
CA LEU A 91 9.59 -6.12 8.74
C LEU A 91 8.43 -6.53 9.66
N ILE A 92 8.64 -6.52 10.98
CA ILE A 92 7.59 -6.83 11.97
C ILE A 92 6.48 -5.78 11.92
N CYS A 93 6.84 -4.49 11.79
CA CYS A 93 5.86 -3.42 11.65
C CYS A 93 5.02 -3.58 10.37
N GLU A 94 5.65 -3.90 9.23
CA GLU A 94 4.94 -4.13 7.97
C GLU A 94 3.96 -5.29 8.06
N VAL A 95 4.37 -6.41 8.64
CA VAL A 95 3.50 -7.57 8.83
C VAL A 95 2.31 -7.22 9.72
N THR A 96 2.55 -6.49 10.81
CA THR A 96 1.47 -6.03 11.72
C THR A 96 0.46 -5.14 11.00
N VAL A 97 0.94 -4.17 10.21
CA VAL A 97 0.06 -3.26 9.43
C VAL A 97 -0.67 -4.02 8.33
N GLY A 98 -0.03 -5.00 7.70
CA GLY A 98 -0.65 -5.87 6.70
C GLY A 98 -1.81 -6.67 7.29
N ILE A 99 -1.60 -7.29 8.45
CA ILE A 99 -2.65 -8.02 9.18
C ILE A 99 -3.77 -7.06 9.59
N TRP A 100 -3.44 -5.89 10.14
CA TRP A 100 -4.43 -4.89 10.54
C TRP A 100 -5.29 -4.45 9.34
N SER A 101 -4.67 -4.23 8.19
CA SER A 101 -5.38 -3.86 6.96
C SER A 101 -6.33 -4.97 6.48
N MET A 102 -5.96 -6.25 6.64
CA MET A 102 -6.83 -7.38 6.30
C MET A 102 -8.05 -7.48 7.22
N VAL A 103 -7.87 -7.23 8.52
CA VAL A 103 -8.99 -7.21 9.47
C VAL A 103 -9.94 -6.05 9.14
N LEU A 104 -9.38 -4.86 8.92
CA LEU A 104 -10.14 -3.67 8.60
C LEU A 104 -10.91 -3.80 7.28
N TRP A 105 -10.38 -4.55 6.30
CA TRP A 105 -11.08 -4.81 5.05
C TRP A 105 -12.47 -5.43 5.26
N ASN A 106 -12.60 -6.36 6.20
CA ASN A 106 -13.88 -7.02 6.48
C ASN A 106 -14.88 -6.02 7.09
N GLU A 107 -14.45 -5.22 8.06
CA GLU A 107 -15.28 -4.20 8.70
C GLU A 107 -15.74 -3.13 7.69
N VAL A 108 -14.80 -2.61 6.91
CA VAL A 108 -15.07 -1.59 5.88
C VAL A 108 -16.01 -2.12 4.81
N SER A 109 -15.94 -3.39 4.44
CA SER A 109 -16.84 -3.97 3.44
C SER A 109 -18.30 -3.99 3.92
N VAL A 110 -18.53 -4.26 5.20
CA VAL A 110 -19.86 -4.29 5.81
C VAL A 110 -20.38 -2.86 5.94
N GLU A 111 -19.59 -1.96 6.53
CA GLU A 111 -20.00 -0.58 6.78
C GLU A 111 -20.20 0.21 5.48
N SER A 112 -19.35 0.01 4.47
CA SER A 112 -19.54 0.63 3.15
C SER A 112 -20.84 0.16 2.49
N THR A 113 -21.20 -1.13 2.65
CA THR A 113 -22.45 -1.67 2.10
C THR A 113 -23.67 -1.10 2.81
N GLU A 114 -23.58 -0.92 4.12
CA GLU A 114 -24.63 -0.27 4.92
C GLU A 114 -24.81 1.19 4.52
N LEU A 115 -23.73 1.97 4.42
CA LEU A 115 -23.76 3.37 3.99
C LEU A 115 -24.33 3.53 2.57
N MET A 116 -23.95 2.64 1.64
CA MET A 116 -24.54 2.61 0.30
C MET A 116 -26.04 2.28 0.32
N THR A 117 -26.46 1.33 1.15
CA THR A 117 -27.87 0.93 1.28
C THR A 117 -28.72 2.04 1.89
N MET A 118 -28.20 2.72 2.93
CA MET A 118 -28.82 3.91 3.52
C MET A 118 -28.93 5.03 2.48
N SER A 119 -27.86 5.35 1.77
CA SER A 119 -27.87 6.39 0.72
C SER A 119 -28.82 6.06 -0.43
N PHE A 120 -29.07 4.79 -0.72
CA PHE A 120 -30.01 4.36 -1.75
C PHE A 120 -31.47 4.49 -1.27
N ASN A 121 -31.75 4.10 -0.03
CA ASN A 121 -33.09 4.15 0.55
C ASN A 121 -33.55 5.57 0.89
N ASP A 122 -32.64 6.49 1.22
CA ASP A 122 -32.95 7.86 1.65
C ASP A 122 -33.34 8.83 0.50
N LYS A 123 -33.90 8.29 -0.60
CA LYS A 123 -34.45 9.01 -1.77
C LYS A 123 -33.55 10.10 -2.39
N LEU A 124 -32.71 9.67 -3.33
CA LEU A 124 -32.38 10.27 -4.65
C LEU A 124 -31.88 11.72 -4.80
N HIS A 125 -31.96 12.61 -3.81
CA HIS A 125 -31.60 14.02 -4.01
C HIS A 125 -30.21 14.41 -3.47
N PHE A 126 -29.71 13.75 -2.44
CA PHE A 126 -28.49 14.23 -1.76
C PHE A 126 -27.19 13.84 -2.48
N ASN A 127 -27.18 12.82 -3.35
CA ASN A 127 -25.92 12.27 -3.87
C ASN A 127 -25.96 11.75 -5.32
N GLN A 128 -26.87 12.24 -6.17
CA GLN A 128 -26.98 11.78 -7.57
C GLN A 128 -25.66 11.92 -8.35
N LYS A 129 -24.88 12.98 -8.06
CA LYS A 129 -23.54 13.19 -8.62
C LYS A 129 -22.53 12.14 -8.13
N ALA A 130 -22.55 11.79 -6.85
CA ALA A 130 -21.65 10.78 -6.29
C ALA A 130 -22.00 9.37 -6.81
N TRP A 131 -23.30 9.05 -6.89
CA TRP A 131 -23.80 7.80 -7.48
C TRP A 131 -23.48 7.66 -8.97
N SER A 132 -23.68 8.71 -9.77
CA SER A 132 -23.36 8.66 -11.21
C SER A 132 -21.87 8.40 -11.49
N LYS A 133 -20.98 8.93 -10.65
CA LYS A 133 -19.54 8.69 -10.71
C LYS A 133 -19.16 7.27 -10.30
N LEU A 134 -19.74 6.78 -9.21
CA LEU A 134 -19.50 5.41 -8.74
C LEU A 134 -20.00 4.40 -9.79
N GLN A 135 -21.14 4.70 -10.42
CA GLN A 135 -21.71 3.89 -11.49
C GLN A 135 -20.89 3.96 -12.79
N SER A 136 -20.31 5.12 -13.15
CA SER A 136 -19.38 5.22 -14.29
C SER A 136 -18.13 4.38 -14.06
N ASP A 137 -17.49 4.49 -12.90
CA ASP A 137 -16.27 3.75 -12.56
C ASP A 137 -16.50 2.23 -12.60
N VAL A 138 -17.61 1.74 -12.03
CA VAL A 138 -17.95 0.32 -12.03
C VAL A 138 -18.32 -0.19 -13.42
N SER A 139 -19.03 0.61 -14.22
CA SER A 139 -19.43 0.24 -15.58
C SER A 139 -18.22 0.12 -16.53
N GLU A 140 -17.23 1.00 -16.37
CA GLU A 140 -16.00 1.00 -17.13
C GLU A 140 -15.18 -0.26 -16.83
N ILE A 141 -15.02 -0.61 -15.54
CA ILE A 141 -14.33 -1.84 -15.11
C ILE A 141 -15.01 -3.09 -15.68
N ARG A 142 -16.35 -3.14 -15.67
CA ARG A 142 -17.11 -4.26 -16.26
C ARG A 142 -16.87 -4.38 -17.76
N THR A 143 -16.82 -3.25 -18.46
CA THR A 143 -16.59 -3.19 -19.91
C THR A 143 -15.18 -3.66 -20.26
N TYR A 144 -14.15 -3.20 -19.55
CA TYR A 144 -12.77 -3.68 -19.72
C TYR A 144 -12.63 -5.17 -19.45
N LYS A 145 -13.26 -5.69 -18.38
CA LYS A 145 -13.23 -7.12 -18.04
C LYS A 145 -13.86 -7.97 -19.15
N ASN A 146 -14.99 -7.54 -19.70
CA ASN A 146 -15.65 -8.22 -20.83
C ASN A 146 -14.82 -8.16 -22.12
N TYR A 147 -14.12 -7.06 -22.36
CA TYR A 147 -13.24 -6.90 -23.53
C TYR A 147 -12.03 -7.84 -23.44
N PHE A 148 -11.39 -7.93 -22.27
CA PHE A 148 -10.25 -8.82 -22.03
C PHE A 148 -10.63 -10.30 -22.10
N GLN A 149 -11.81 -10.67 -21.59
CA GLN A 149 -12.35 -12.04 -21.71
C GLN A 149 -12.64 -12.42 -23.17
N ARG A 150 -13.18 -11.50 -23.98
CA ARG A 150 -13.39 -11.70 -25.43
C ARG A 150 -12.11 -11.79 -26.26
N GLN A 151 -11.03 -11.15 -25.81
CA GLN A 151 -9.71 -11.25 -26.44
C GLN A 151 -9.05 -12.60 -26.09
N ARG A 152 -9.14 -13.02 -24.82
CA ARG A 152 -8.62 -14.32 -24.37
C ARG A 152 -9.36 -15.52 -24.98
N GLY A 153 -10.67 -15.42 -25.22
CA GLY A 153 -11.45 -16.46 -25.89
C GLY A 153 -11.30 -16.52 -27.43
N ARG A 154 -10.58 -15.56 -28.04
CA ARG A 154 -10.26 -15.56 -29.49
C ARG A 154 -8.82 -15.96 -29.80
N ALA A 155 -8.00 -16.16 -28.76
CA ALA A 155 -6.60 -16.61 -28.87
C ALA A 155 -6.43 -18.12 -28.64
N VAL A 156 -7.54 -18.88 -28.66
CA VAL A 156 -7.59 -20.36 -28.61
C VAL A 156 -8.22 -20.85 -29.90
#